data_AF-G0MTP5-F1
#
_entry.id   AF-G0MTP5-F1
#
_cell.length_a   1.000
_cell.length_b   1.000
_cell.length_c   1.000
_cell.angle_alpha   90.00
_cell.angle_beta   90.00
_cell.angle_gamma   90.00
#
_symmetry.space_group_name_H-M   'P 1'
#
loop_
_entity.id
_entity.type
_entity.pdbx_description
1 polymer ?
#
loop_
_entity_poly.entity_id
_entity_poly.type
_entity_poly.pdbx_seq_one_letter_code
_entity_poly.pdbx_strand_id
1 'polypeptide(L)'
;MAANSIVVQKPPSTYMCSFSLYASTVIMAILQTILSMLLAVLYRVKIEGDSVILRILFWIHVSCSISALLFSLFCLAKRKIGSTYEVVLHGYLLSVLINGLTALFGVLYVPLFFLQTSHSLMEGLDYFICFSLSGVLLFLQWAVKQVTEQMLPVMEHDFKV
;
A
#
# COMPACT_ATOMS: atom_id res chain seq x y z
N MET A 1 26.01 -31.28 30.13
CA MET A 1 24.97 -31.66 29.16
C MET A 1 24.07 -30.45 28.95
N ALA A 2 24.27 -29.72 27.86
CA ALA A 2 23.40 -28.59 27.49
C ALA A 2 22.23 -29.15 26.67
N ALA A 3 21.01 -28.95 27.15
CA ALA A 3 19.80 -29.36 26.44
C ALA A 3 19.57 -28.38 25.28
N ASN A 4 19.75 -28.88 24.05
CA ASN A 4 19.29 -28.18 22.86
C ASN A 4 17.77 -28.11 22.90
N SER A 5 17.22 -26.96 23.29
CA SER A 5 15.81 -26.67 23.09
C SER A 5 15.57 -26.58 21.59
N ILE A 6 14.99 -27.63 21.03
CA ILE A 6 14.42 -27.60 19.68
C ILE A 6 13.26 -26.61 19.76
N VAL A 7 13.50 -25.37 19.33
CA VAL A 7 12.43 -24.41 19.08
C VAL A 7 11.61 -25.01 17.94
N VAL A 8 10.51 -25.68 18.28
CA VAL A 8 9.53 -26.13 17.30
C VAL A 8 8.95 -24.86 16.67
N GLN A 9 9.52 -24.43 15.55
CA GLN A 9 8.95 -23.36 14.73
C GLN A 9 7.55 -23.80 14.35
N LYS A 10 6.54 -23.16 14.98
CA LYS A 10 5.15 -23.34 14.60
C LYS A 10 5.05 -23.03 13.10
N PRO A 11 4.46 -23.92 12.28
CA PRO A 11 4.32 -23.65 10.85
C PRO A 11 3.60 -22.31 10.66
N PRO A 12 4.04 -21.48 9.70
CA PRO A 12 3.43 -20.18 9.47
C PRO A 12 1.94 -20.37 9.18
N SER A 13 1.09 -19.55 9.82
CA SER A 13 -0.35 -19.61 9.60
C SER A 13 -0.65 -19.18 8.17
N THR A 14 -1.12 -20.10 7.35
CA THR A 14 -1.57 -19.81 5.97
C THR A 14 -2.91 -19.08 5.92
N TYR A 15 -3.49 -18.76 7.08
CA TYR A 15 -4.80 -18.13 7.23
C TYR A 15 -4.74 -16.89 8.13
N MET A 16 -5.46 -15.84 7.69
CA MET A 16 -5.83 -14.67 8.51
C MET A 16 -7.34 -14.53 8.48
N CYS A 17 -7.99 -14.47 9.65
CA CYS A 17 -9.45 -14.26 9.77
C CYS A 17 -10.27 -15.19 8.84
N SER A 18 -9.92 -16.49 8.80
CA SER A 18 -10.53 -17.53 7.96
C SER A 18 -10.30 -17.43 6.44
N PHE A 19 -9.61 -16.38 5.95
CA PHE A 19 -9.18 -16.27 4.55
C PHE A 19 -7.75 -16.74 4.37
N SER A 20 -7.44 -17.27 3.18
CA SER A 20 -6.05 -17.58 2.81
C SER A 20 -5.22 -16.30 2.81
N LEU A 21 -4.07 -16.32 3.49
CA LEU A 21 -3.14 -15.19 3.58
C LEU A 21 -2.74 -14.68 2.18
N TYR A 22 -2.61 -15.58 1.21
CA TYR A 22 -2.38 -15.26 -0.20
C TYR A 22 -3.50 -14.39 -0.79
N ALA A 23 -4.75 -14.83 -0.62
CA ALA A 23 -5.90 -14.11 -1.14
C ALA A 23 -6.01 -12.74 -0.48
N SER A 24 -5.86 -12.66 0.84
CA SER A 24 -5.86 -11.40 1.58
C SER A 24 -4.75 -10.46 1.09
N THR A 25 -3.54 -10.96 0.90
CA THR A 25 -2.39 -10.17 0.41
C THR A 25 -2.66 -9.58 -0.98
N VAL A 26 -3.12 -10.41 -1.92
CA VAL A 26 -3.42 -9.98 -3.30
C VAL A 26 -4.59 -9.00 -3.32
N ILE A 27 -5.67 -9.26 -2.58
CA ILE A 27 -6.83 -8.36 -2.48
C ILE A 27 -6.39 -7.00 -1.94
N MET A 28 -5.59 -6.98 -0.87
CA MET A 28 -5.11 -5.74 -0.26
C MET A 28 -4.20 -4.95 -1.21
N ALA A 29 -3.32 -5.62 -1.95
CA ALA A 29 -2.47 -4.98 -2.95
C ALA A 29 -3.28 -4.41 -4.13
N ILE A 30 -4.34 -5.09 -4.57
CA ILE A 30 -5.27 -4.59 -5.59
C ILE A 30 -6.03 -3.37 -5.05
N LEU A 31 -6.56 -3.43 -3.82
CA LEU A 31 -7.25 -2.30 -3.19
C LEU A 31 -6.32 -1.08 -3.06
N GLN A 32 -5.06 -1.29 -2.66
CA GLN A 32 -4.04 -0.25 -2.61
C GLN A 32 -3.83 0.38 -4.00
N THR A 33 -3.73 -0.44 -5.04
CA THR A 33 -3.56 0.02 -6.42
C THR A 33 -4.72 0.91 -6.85
N ILE A 34 -5.95 0.44 -6.65
CA ILE A 34 -7.17 1.17 -7.04
C ILE A 34 -7.24 2.51 -6.31
N LEU A 35 -7.06 2.49 -4.98
CA LEU A 35 -7.22 3.68 -4.17
C LEU A 35 -6.09 4.69 -4.40
N SER A 36 -4.85 4.23 -4.58
CA SER A 36 -3.70 5.07 -4.92
C SER A 36 -3.88 5.74 -6.28
N MET A 37 -4.29 5.00 -7.31
CA MET A 37 -4.56 5.56 -8.63
C MET A 37 -5.74 6.52 -8.64
N LEU A 38 -6.82 6.19 -7.92
CA LEU A 38 -7.96 7.09 -7.76
C LEU A 38 -7.53 8.41 -7.15
N LEU A 39 -6.74 8.37 -6.07
CA LEU A 39 -6.24 9.58 -5.40
C LEU A 39 -5.33 10.40 -6.32
N ALA A 40 -4.44 9.76 -7.08
CA ALA A 40 -3.60 10.43 -8.07
C ALA A 40 -4.41 11.20 -9.11
N VAL A 41 -5.46 10.57 -9.66
CA VAL A 41 -6.34 11.20 -10.65
C VAL A 41 -7.13 12.34 -10.03
N LEU A 42 -7.68 12.14 -8.83
CA LEU A 42 -8.44 13.19 -8.13
C LEU A 42 -7.56 14.40 -7.80
N TYR A 43 -6.35 14.20 -7.28
CA TYR A 43 -5.41 15.30 -7.06
C TYR A 43 -5.10 16.09 -8.31
N ARG A 44 -5.02 15.42 -9.46
CA ARG A 44 -4.71 16.08 -10.73
C ARG A 44 -5.90 16.81 -11.35
N VAL A 45 -7.10 16.26 -11.20
CA VAL A 45 -8.31 16.75 -11.90
C VAL A 45 -9.13 17.69 -11.02
N LYS A 46 -9.11 17.50 -9.70
CA LYS A 46 -10.03 18.14 -8.76
C LYS A 46 -9.39 19.18 -7.85
N ILE A 47 -8.11 19.01 -7.51
CA ILE A 47 -7.41 20.04 -6.73
C ILE A 47 -6.93 21.10 -7.70
N GLU A 48 -7.43 22.32 -7.50
CA GLU A 48 -7.17 23.45 -8.38
C GLU A 48 -5.73 23.94 -8.21
N GLY A 49 -5.03 24.14 -9.33
CA GLY A 49 -3.64 24.61 -9.36
C GLY A 49 -2.64 23.55 -9.82
N ASP A 50 -1.93 23.83 -10.92
CA ASP A 50 -0.82 23.00 -11.41
C ASP A 50 0.43 23.17 -10.54
N SER A 51 0.35 22.67 -9.31
CA SER A 51 1.45 22.75 -8.36
C SER A 51 2.46 21.62 -8.61
N VAL A 52 3.74 21.95 -8.43
CA VAL A 52 4.84 20.97 -8.47
C VAL A 52 4.56 19.81 -7.49
N ILE A 53 3.96 20.11 -6.34
CA ILE A 53 3.63 19.14 -5.30
C ILE A 53 2.65 18.09 -5.82
N LEU A 54 1.54 18.50 -6.44
CA LEU A 54 0.54 17.57 -6.96
C LEU A 54 1.10 16.68 -8.09
N ARG A 55 2.00 17.23 -8.93
CA ARG A 55 2.71 16.43 -9.94
C ARG A 55 3.62 15.38 -9.32
N ILE A 56 4.36 15.72 -8.26
CA ILE A 56 5.20 14.77 -7.53
C ILE A 56 4.33 13.67 -6.90
N LEU A 57 3.25 14.05 -6.21
CA LEU A 57 2.33 13.09 -5.61
C LEU A 57 1.73 12.13 -6.64
N PHE A 58 1.32 12.65 -7.80
CA PHE A 58 0.82 11.83 -8.90
C PHE A 58 1.82 10.73 -9.29
N TRP A 59 3.07 11.09 -9.53
CA TRP A 59 4.09 10.12 -9.93
C TRP A 59 4.41 9.11 -8.82
N ILE A 60 4.45 9.55 -7.56
CA ILE A 60 4.63 8.64 -6.42
C ILE A 60 3.50 7.61 -6.36
N HIS A 61 2.24 8.05 -6.44
CA HIS A 61 1.09 7.14 -6.42
C HIS A 61 1.10 6.16 -7.59
N VAL A 62 1.51 6.60 -8.78
CA VAL A 62 1.69 5.72 -9.96
C VAL A 62 2.79 4.68 -9.71
N SER A 63 3.96 5.08 -9.21
CA SER A 63 5.08 4.17 -8.91
C SER A 63 4.71 3.15 -7.83
N CYS A 64 3.98 3.57 -6.79
CA CYS A 64 3.50 2.66 -5.74
C CYS A 64 2.47 1.67 -6.29
N SER A 65 1.58 2.11 -7.19
CA SER A 65 0.61 1.25 -7.87
C SER A 65 1.29 0.19 -8.76
N ILE A 66 2.32 0.58 -9.51
CA ILE A 66 3.12 -0.37 -10.31
C ILE A 66 3.76 -1.42 -9.41
N SER A 67 4.36 -0.98 -8.30
CA SER A 67 5.00 -1.88 -7.32
C SER A 67 4.00 -2.87 -6.72
N ALA A 68 2.79 -2.42 -6.39
CA ALA A 68 1.71 -3.26 -5.87
C ALA A 68 1.22 -4.30 -6.90
N LEU A 69 1.12 -3.92 -8.18
CA LEU A 69 0.77 -4.84 -9.27
C LEU A 69 1.86 -5.89 -9.49
N LEU A 70 3.13 -5.48 -9.53
CA LEU A 70 4.26 -6.41 -9.66
C LEU A 70 4.29 -7.42 -8.51
N PHE A 71 4.09 -6.96 -7.27
CA PHE A 71 4.00 -7.83 -6.11
C PHE A 71 2.80 -8.79 -6.18
N SER A 72 1.62 -8.30 -6.59
CA SER A 72 0.43 -9.13 -6.77
C SER A 72 0.65 -10.24 -7.80
N LEU A 73 1.25 -9.91 -8.95
CA LEU A 73 1.60 -10.88 -9.99
C LEU A 73 2.61 -11.91 -9.47
N PHE A 74 3.60 -11.47 -8.69
CA PHE A 74 4.57 -12.36 -8.08
C PHE A 74 3.90 -13.36 -7.10
N CYS A 75 2.99 -12.86 -6.25
CA CYS A 75 2.22 -13.69 -5.33
C CYS A 75 1.31 -14.69 -6.07
N LEU A 76 0.71 -14.30 -7.19
CA LEU A 76 -0.12 -15.18 -8.02
C LEU A 76 0.69 -16.25 -8.75
N ALA A 77 1.92 -15.92 -9.17
CA ALA A 77 2.81 -16.86 -9.83
C ALA A 77 3.25 -18.01 -8.91
N LYS A 78 3.25 -17.80 -7.57
CA LYS A 78 3.65 -18.79 -6.55
C LYS A 78 4.99 -19.49 -6.84
N ARG A 79 5.90 -18.79 -7.50
CA ARG A 79 7.24 -19.27 -7.88
C ARG A 79 8.31 -18.43 -7.21
N LYS A 80 9.31 -19.10 -6.64
CA LYS A 80 10.57 -18.49 -6.22
C LYS A 80 11.48 -18.36 -7.43
N ILE A 81 12.16 -17.24 -7.55
CA ILE A 81 13.21 -17.02 -8.55
C ILE A 81 14.45 -16.57 -7.78
N GLY A 82 15.20 -17.52 -7.20
CA GLY A 82 16.37 -17.21 -6.36
C GLY A 82 16.03 -16.20 -5.25
N SER A 83 16.89 -15.20 -5.05
CA SER A 83 16.68 -14.09 -4.09
C SER A 83 15.74 -12.97 -4.59
N THR A 84 15.17 -13.11 -5.80
CA THR A 84 14.30 -12.07 -6.39
C THR A 84 13.05 -11.81 -5.55
N TYR A 85 12.53 -12.83 -4.84
CA TYR A 85 11.35 -12.66 -3.98
C TYR A 85 11.60 -11.68 -2.83
N GLU A 86 12.80 -11.69 -2.24
CA GLU A 86 13.17 -10.77 -1.15
C GLU A 86 13.23 -9.34 -1.66
N VAL A 87 13.81 -9.13 -2.85
CA VAL A 87 13.90 -7.81 -3.49
C VAL A 87 12.51 -7.26 -3.81
N VAL A 88 11.64 -8.09 -4.40
CA VAL A 88 10.27 -7.69 -4.74
C VAL A 88 9.46 -7.38 -3.47
N LEU A 89 9.59 -8.19 -2.42
CA LEU A 89 8.89 -7.97 -1.16
C LEU A 89 9.36 -6.69 -0.45
N HIS A 90 10.68 -6.47 -0.33
CA HIS A 90 11.21 -5.26 0.29
C HIS A 90 10.89 -4.02 -0.53
N GLY A 91 10.99 -4.10 -1.86
CA GLY A 91 10.58 -3.02 -2.75
C GLY A 91 9.09 -2.68 -2.59
N TYR A 92 8.23 -3.70 -2.43
CA TYR A 92 6.81 -3.49 -2.18
C TYR A 92 6.56 -2.88 -0.80
N LEU A 93 7.18 -3.38 0.28
CA LEU A 93 7.06 -2.78 1.62
C LEU A 93 7.53 -1.32 1.66
N LEU A 94 8.60 -0.99 0.93
CA LEU A 94 9.05 0.38 0.75
C LEU A 94 7.99 1.22 0.02
N SER A 95 7.34 0.66 -1.02
CA SER A 95 6.24 1.35 -1.70
C SER A 95 5.04 1.59 -0.79
N VAL A 96 4.70 0.65 0.10
CA VAL A 96 3.63 0.79 1.11
C VAL A 96 3.97 1.93 2.08
N LEU A 97 5.22 1.99 2.54
CA LEU A 97 5.69 3.07 3.41
C LEU A 97 5.58 4.44 2.72
N ILE A 98 6.11 4.55 1.50
CA ILE A 98 6.09 5.80 0.73
C ILE A 98 4.65 6.24 0.45
N ASN A 99 3.78 5.31 0.03
CA ASN A 99 2.37 5.58 -0.23
C ASN A 99 1.62 5.98 1.06
N GLY A 100 2.04 5.46 2.21
CA GLY A 100 1.53 5.87 3.52
C GLY A 100 1.94 7.28 3.88
N LEU A 101 3.20 7.65 3.62
CA LEU A 101 3.69 9.01 3.83
C LEU A 101 2.99 10.02 2.91
N THR A 102 2.73 9.68 1.64
CA THR A 102 1.97 10.57 0.75
C THR A 102 0.50 10.67 1.15
N ALA A 103 -0.11 9.58 1.62
CA ALA A 103 -1.47 9.61 2.17
C ALA A 103 -1.55 10.49 3.43
N LEU A 104 -0.57 10.38 4.35
CA LEU A 104 -0.46 11.24 5.52
C LEU A 104 -0.27 12.71 5.11
N PHE A 105 0.59 12.97 4.13
CA PHE A 105 0.73 14.30 3.56
C PHE A 105 -0.61 14.81 3.01
N GLY A 106 -1.36 13.99 2.28
CA GLY A 106 -2.69 14.34 1.78
C GLY A 106 -3.69 14.73 2.88
N VAL A 107 -3.72 13.97 3.98
CA VAL A 107 -4.56 14.26 5.16
C VAL A 107 -4.24 15.62 5.77
N LEU A 108 -2.96 16.03 5.76
CA LEU A 108 -2.51 17.32 6.32
C LEU A 108 -2.62 18.48 5.32
N TYR A 109 -2.20 18.26 4.08
CA TYR A 109 -2.08 19.27 3.03
C TYR A 109 -3.44 19.71 2.49
N VAL A 110 -4.34 18.75 2.21
CA VAL A 110 -5.61 19.05 1.53
C VAL A 110 -6.49 20.00 2.33
N PRO A 111 -6.70 19.83 3.65
CA PRO A 111 -7.47 20.78 4.45
C PRO A 111 -6.81 22.15 4.56
N LEU A 112 -5.49 22.20 4.68
CA LEU A 112 -4.75 23.46 4.76
C LEU A 112 -4.84 24.24 3.44
N PHE A 113 -4.69 23.55 2.32
CA PHE A 113 -4.83 24.15 1.01
C PHE A 113 -6.26 24.67 0.80
N PHE A 114 -7.28 23.88 1.14
CA PHE A 114 -8.68 24.33 1.11
C PHE A 114 -8.90 25.63 1.89
N LEU A 115 -8.39 25.73 3.13
CA LEU A 115 -8.50 26.95 3.94
C LEU A 115 -7.77 28.16 3.34
N GLN A 116 -6.77 27.94 2.48
CA GLN A 116 -5.98 28.99 1.85
C GLN A 116 -6.59 29.47 0.52
N THR A 117 -7.25 28.60 -0.23
CA THR A 117 -7.69 28.91 -1.60
C THR A 117 -9.20 29.00 -1.80
N SER A 118 -10.04 28.36 -0.96
CA SER A 118 -11.47 28.30 -1.27
C SER A 118 -12.24 29.55 -0.86
N HIS A 119 -13.12 29.98 -1.76
CA HIS A 119 -14.01 31.12 -1.56
C HIS A 119 -15.46 30.69 -1.29
N SER A 120 -15.80 29.41 -1.48
CA SER A 120 -17.12 28.85 -1.19
C SER A 120 -17.07 27.44 -0.58
N LEU A 121 -18.13 27.06 0.16
CA LEU A 121 -18.25 25.73 0.75
C LEU A 121 -18.51 24.63 -0.29
N MET A 122 -19.11 24.96 -1.45
CA MET A 122 -19.36 23.97 -2.51
C MET A 122 -18.06 23.52 -3.20
N GLU A 123 -17.07 24.41 -3.34
CA GLU A 123 -15.72 24.03 -3.78
C GLU A 123 -15.07 23.04 -2.81
N GLY A 124 -15.40 23.12 -1.52
CA GLY A 124 -14.86 22.27 -0.46
C GLY A 124 -15.18 20.78 -0.56
N LEU A 125 -16.17 20.39 -1.36
CA LEU A 125 -16.58 18.98 -1.47
C LEU A 125 -15.50 18.12 -2.12
N ASP A 126 -14.84 18.62 -3.16
CA ASP A 126 -13.74 17.90 -3.83
C ASP A 126 -12.53 17.74 -2.91
N TYR A 127 -12.22 18.75 -2.08
CA TYR A 127 -11.19 18.69 -1.04
C TYR A 127 -11.55 17.69 0.06
N PHE A 128 -12.80 17.67 0.51
CA PHE A 128 -13.28 16.74 1.53
C PHE A 128 -13.20 15.28 1.06
N ILE A 129 -13.53 15.01 -0.20
CA ILE A 129 -13.36 13.69 -0.82
C ILE A 129 -11.88 13.29 -0.83
N CYS A 130 -11.01 14.17 -1.30
CA CYS A 130 -9.57 13.90 -1.35
C CYS A 130 -8.98 13.66 0.05
N PHE A 131 -9.36 14.47 1.04
CA PHE A 131 -8.99 14.29 2.45
C PHE A 131 -9.43 12.92 2.97
N SER A 132 -10.70 12.58 2.77
CA SER A 132 -11.28 11.33 3.26
C SER A 132 -10.60 10.12 2.62
N LEU A 133 -10.39 10.13 1.30
CA LEU A 133 -9.71 9.06 0.59
C LEU A 133 -8.24 8.94 0.99
N SER A 134 -7.57 10.05 1.29
CA SER A 134 -6.21 10.04 1.85
C SER A 134 -6.17 9.33 3.21
N GLY A 135 -7.16 9.60 4.07
CA GLY A 135 -7.30 8.92 5.37
C GLY A 135 -7.56 7.41 5.23
N VAL A 136 -8.46 7.02 4.31
CA VAL A 136 -8.72 5.61 4.00
C VAL A 136 -7.45 4.94 3.46
N LEU A 137 -6.71 5.59 2.57
CA LEU A 137 -5.48 5.04 2.01
C LEU A 137 -4.41 4.85 3.08
N LEU A 138 -4.27 5.80 4.00
CA LEU A 138 -3.36 5.72 5.14
C LEU A 138 -3.69 4.52 6.04
N PHE A 139 -4.96 4.34 6.39
CA PHE A 139 -5.41 3.17 7.15
C PHE A 139 -5.14 1.86 6.39
N LEU A 140 -5.41 1.85 5.09
CA LEU A 140 -5.12 0.70 4.24
C LEU A 140 -3.63 0.36 4.21
N GLN A 141 -2.72 1.35 4.19
CA GLN A 141 -1.28 1.07 4.22
C GLN A 141 -0.87 0.36 5.52
N TRP A 142 -1.46 0.73 6.65
CA TRP A 142 -1.24 0.00 7.91
C TRP A 142 -1.68 -1.46 7.79
N ALA A 143 -2.88 -1.72 7.26
CA ALA A 143 -3.38 -3.08 7.08
C ALA A 143 -2.54 -3.90 6.08
N VAL A 144 -2.19 -3.31 4.93
CA VAL A 144 -1.33 -3.93 3.92
C VAL A 144 0.02 -4.32 4.50
N LYS A 145 0.65 -3.43 5.30
CA LYS A 145 1.92 -3.72 5.95
C LYS A 145 1.83 -4.97 6.81
N GLN A 146 0.81 -5.07 7.67
CA GLN A 146 0.64 -6.22 8.56
C GLN A 146 0.49 -7.53 7.79
N VAL A 147 -0.35 -7.54 6.74
CA VAL A 147 -0.60 -8.74 5.93
C VAL A 147 0.66 -9.13 5.13
N THR A 148 1.36 -8.15 4.57
CA THR A 148 2.57 -8.36 3.76
C THR A 148 3.74 -8.88 4.60
N GLU A 149 3.93 -8.37 5.82
CA GLU A 149 4.96 -8.87 6.74
C GLU A 149 4.68 -10.32 7.17
N GLN A 150 3.41 -10.69 7.37
CA GLN A 150 3.03 -12.07 7.65
C GLN A 150 3.20 -13.00 6.44
N MET A 151 3.20 -12.45 5.23
CA MET A 151 3.39 -13.20 3.99
C MET A 151 4.84 -13.66 3.80
N LEU A 152 5.83 -12.98 4.40
CA LEU A 152 7.26 -13.31 4.31
C LEU A 152 7.58 -14.79 4.63
N PRO A 153 7.25 -15.33 5.82
CA PRO A 153 7.57 -16.72 6.14
C PRO A 153 6.80 -17.72 5.25
N VAL A 154 5.61 -17.35 4.77
CA VAL A 154 4.84 -18.18 3.85
C VAL A 154 5.51 -18.23 2.47
N MET A 155 6.03 -17.11 1.98
CA MET A 155 6.82 -17.08 0.75
C MET A 155 8.09 -17.92 0.85
N GLU A 156 8.75 -17.89 2.02
CA GLU A 156 9.97 -18.68 2.27
C GLU A 156 9.73 -20.19 2.36
N HIS A 157 8.55 -20.67 2.72
CA HIS A 157 8.29 -22.11 2.87
C HIS A 157 7.47 -22.72 1.73
N ASP A 158 6.47 -22.00 1.20
CA ASP A 158 5.46 -22.59 0.30
C ASP A 158 5.68 -22.30 -1.18
N PHE A 159 6.49 -21.30 -1.54
CA PHE A 159 6.72 -21.01 -2.96
C PHE A 159 7.63 -22.07 -3.57
N LYS A 160 7.20 -22.58 -4.73
CA LYS A 160 7.96 -23.58 -5.49
C LYS A 160 9.21 -22.94 -6.08
N VAL A 161 10.36 -23.59 -5.90
CA VAL A 161 11.61 -23.25 -6.61
C VAL A 161 11.44 -23.52 -8.11
#